data_AF-A0A0A9ZAD9-F1
#
_entry.id   AF-A0A0A9ZAD9-F1
#
_cell.length_a   1.000
_cell.length_b   1.000
_cell.length_c   1.000
_cell.angle_alpha   90.00
_cell.angle_beta   90.00
_cell.angle_gamma   90.00
#
_symmetry.space_group_name_H-M   'P 1'
#
loop_
_entity.id
_entity.type
_entity.pdbx_description
1 polymer ?
#
loop_
_entity_poly.entity_id
_entity_poly.type
_entity_poly.pdbx_seq_one_letter_code
_entity_poly.pdbx_strand_id
1 'polypeptide(L)'
;NNSEVAKAEYLRIFLWALDAACPFVSRRIAPGVSKLKNVPFDDAMKSLRNTYQSFRDMALSTRNERLKELANESRSAYRKGLKNFRRKSNDNLILGAQNKSKASWQIVASELNCKSKNVT
;
A
#
# COMPACT_ATOMS: atom_id res chain seq x y z
N ASN A 1 25.21 22.45 33.79
CA ASN A 1 23.97 21.91 33.18
C ASN A 1 23.32 22.84 32.16
N ASN A 2 23.23 24.16 32.37
CA ASN A 2 22.60 25.07 31.38
C ASN A 2 23.36 25.21 30.06
N SER A 3 24.70 25.10 30.10
CA SER A 3 25.55 25.19 28.90
C SER A 3 25.42 23.98 27.96
N GLU A 4 25.16 22.79 28.49
CA GLU A 4 24.95 21.58 27.69
C GLU A 4 23.58 21.59 27.01
N VAL A 5 22.55 22.06 27.73
CA VAL A 5 21.20 22.26 27.18
C VAL A 5 21.22 23.28 26.04
N ALA A 6 21.94 24.39 26.21
CA ALA A 6 22.09 25.40 25.16
C ALA A 6 22.80 24.85 23.90
N LYS A 7 23.82 24.01 24.07
CA LYS A 7 24.52 23.35 22.96
C LYS A 7 23.62 22.36 22.23
N ALA A 8 22.82 21.58 22.97
CA ALA A 8 21.87 20.64 22.38
C ALA A 8 20.79 21.34 21.54
N GLU A 9 20.22 22.44 22.06
CA GLU A 9 19.23 23.23 21.29
C GLU A 9 19.85 23.89 20.06
N TYR A 10 21.06 24.43 20.18
CA TYR A 10 21.77 25.00 19.02
C TYR A 10 21.97 23.96 17.91
N LEU A 11 22.47 22.76 18.27
CA LEU A 11 22.69 21.69 17.29
C LEU A 11 21.37 21.22 16.65
N ARG A 12 20.28 21.16 17.43
CA ARG A 12 18.95 20.79 16.91
C ARG A 12 18.46 21.79 15.86
N ILE A 13 18.55 23.09 16.14
CA ILE A 13 18.13 24.14 15.21
C ILE A 13 19.01 24.15 13.97
N PHE A 14 20.33 24.02 14.15
CA PHE A 14 21.29 24.02 13.07
C PHE A 14 21.10 22.84 12.10
N LEU A 15 20.95 21.62 12.63
CA LEU A 15 20.70 20.43 11.82
C LEU A 15 19.34 20.50 11.11
N TRP A 16 18.30 21.00 11.79
CA TRP A 16 16.99 21.23 11.15
C TRP A 16 17.07 22.22 9.98
N ALA A 17 17.83 23.31 10.14
CA ALA A 17 18.02 24.30 9.08
C ALA A 17 18.80 23.72 7.88
N LEU A 18 19.81 22.88 8.14
CA LEU A 18 20.54 22.16 7.09
C LEU A 18 19.65 21.17 6.34
N ASP A 19 18.81 20.42 7.05
CA ASP A 19 17.85 19.50 6.45
C ASP A 19 16.79 20.25 5.64
N ALA A 20 16.29 21.38 6.13
CA ALA A 20 15.32 22.22 5.42
C ALA A 20 15.92 22.85 4.15
N ALA A 21 17.19 23.23 4.17
CA ALA A 21 17.91 23.78 3.03
C ALA A 21 18.29 22.71 2.00
N CYS A 22 18.33 21.43 2.38
CA CYS A 22 18.73 20.34 1.50
C CYS A 22 17.64 20.00 0.47
N PRO A 23 17.89 20.17 -0.85
CA PRO A 23 16.91 19.87 -1.88
C PRO A 23 16.50 18.39 -1.90
N PHE A 24 17.38 17.49 -1.49
CA PHE A 24 17.11 16.05 -1.39
C PHE A 24 16.14 15.70 -0.25
N VAL A 25 16.19 16.43 0.87
CA VAL A 25 15.28 16.23 2.00
C VAL A 25 13.92 16.89 1.72
N SER A 26 13.91 18.10 1.13
CA SER A 26 12.65 18.76 0.71
C SER A 26 11.83 17.93 -0.28
N ARG A 27 12.50 17.15 -1.15
CA ARG A 27 11.83 16.23 -2.10
C ARG A 27 11.22 15.00 -1.43
N ARG A 28 11.69 14.58 -0.23
CA ARG A 28 11.03 13.50 0.53
C ARG A 28 9.70 13.95 1.14
N ILE A 29 9.57 15.24 1.42
CA ILE A 29 8.35 15.89 1.94
C ILE A 29 7.60 16.60 0.81
N ALA A 30 7.73 16.12 -0.43
CA ALA A 30 6.89 16.63 -1.50
C ALA A 30 5.42 16.24 -1.18
N PRO A 31 4.45 17.17 -1.23
CA PRO A 31 3.01 16.91 -1.02
C PRO A 31 2.38 16.12 -2.19
N GLY A 32 3.19 15.35 -2.92
CA GLY A 32 2.84 14.55 -4.08
C GLY A 32 2.89 13.06 -3.82
N VAL A 33 2.90 12.60 -2.57
CA VAL A 33 2.52 11.21 -2.27
C VAL A 33 1.09 11.08 -2.72
N SER A 34 0.91 10.61 -3.96
CA SER A 34 -0.40 10.36 -4.52
C SER A 34 -1.10 9.52 -3.47
N LYS A 35 -2.15 10.06 -2.85
CA LYS A 35 -3.05 9.26 -2.03
C LYS A 35 -3.38 8.09 -2.94
N LEU A 36 -2.82 6.92 -2.64
CA LEU A 36 -3.15 5.67 -3.34
C LEU A 36 -4.66 5.70 -3.38
N LYS A 37 -5.23 5.92 -4.57
CA LYS A 37 -6.68 6.04 -4.70
C LYS A 37 -7.20 4.74 -4.12
N ASN A 38 -7.81 4.83 -2.95
CA ASN A 38 -8.49 3.70 -2.34
C ASN A 38 -9.64 3.41 -3.28
N VAL A 39 -9.40 2.56 -4.27
CA VAL A 39 -10.45 2.07 -5.15
C VAL A 39 -11.37 1.29 -4.22
N PRO A 40 -12.59 1.77 -3.96
CA PRO A 40 -13.48 1.10 -3.03
C PRO A 40 -13.70 -0.32 -3.54
N PHE A 41 -13.47 -1.30 -2.68
CA PHE A 41 -13.76 -2.68 -3.03
C PHE A 41 -15.24 -2.79 -3.36
N ASP A 42 -15.53 -3.42 -4.49
CA ASP A 42 -16.88 -3.81 -4.85
C ASP A 42 -17.46 -4.76 -3.79
N ASP A 43 -18.78 -4.82 -3.66
CA ASP A 43 -19.45 -5.60 -2.61
C ASP A 43 -19.17 -7.11 -2.78
N ALA A 44 -19.02 -7.57 -4.02
CA ALA A 44 -18.55 -8.92 -4.33
C ALA A 44 -17.12 -9.21 -3.84
N MET A 45 -16.26 -8.19 -3.76
CA MET A 45 -14.91 -8.36 -3.21
C MET A 45 -14.92 -8.34 -1.69
N LYS A 46 -15.75 -7.48 -1.09
CA LYS A 46 -15.93 -7.45 0.37
C LYS A 46 -16.44 -8.79 0.87
N SER A 47 -17.40 -9.41 0.16
CA SER A 47 -17.91 -10.73 0.52
C SER A 47 -16.82 -11.80 0.46
N LEU A 48 -16.01 -11.86 -0.60
CA LEU A 48 -14.88 -12.78 -0.72
C LEU A 48 -13.82 -12.59 0.38
N ARG A 49 -13.54 -11.34 0.76
CA ARG A 49 -12.63 -11.03 1.86
C ARG A 49 -13.20 -11.53 3.19
N ASN A 50 -14.47 -11.25 3.45
CA ASN A 50 -15.13 -11.59 4.70
C ASN A 50 -15.29 -13.10 4.87
N THR A 51 -15.59 -13.84 3.80
CA THR A 51 -15.66 -15.31 3.84
C THR A 51 -14.31 -15.95 4.11
N TYR A 52 -13.25 -15.47 3.47
CA TYR A 52 -11.90 -15.94 3.79
C TYR A 52 -11.54 -15.66 5.26
N GLN A 53 -11.81 -14.44 5.74
CA GLN A 53 -11.48 -14.05 7.09
C GLN A 53 -12.27 -14.86 8.13
N SER A 54 -13.56 -15.13 7.89
CA SER A 54 -14.39 -15.94 8.79
C SER A 54 -13.88 -17.38 8.88
N PHE A 55 -13.59 -18.04 7.75
CA PHE A 55 -13.05 -19.40 7.76
C PHE A 55 -11.66 -19.47 8.40
N ARG A 56 -10.81 -18.45 8.17
CA ARG A 56 -9.51 -18.35 8.83
C ARG A 56 -9.65 -18.24 10.34
N ASP A 57 -10.51 -17.35 10.83
CA ASP A 57 -10.68 -17.11 12.26
C ASP A 57 -11.29 -18.33 12.95
N MET A 58 -12.28 -18.99 12.33
CA MET A 58 -12.84 -20.25 12.82
C MET A 58 -11.83 -21.40 12.79
N ALA A 59 -10.96 -21.49 11.78
CA ALA A 59 -9.92 -22.52 11.73
C ALA A 59 -8.88 -22.33 12.84
N LEU A 60 -8.53 -21.08 13.15
CA LEU A 60 -7.60 -20.74 14.23
C LEU A 60 -8.18 -21.03 15.62
N SER A 61 -9.47 -20.76 15.84
CA SER A 61 -10.13 -21.02 17.12
C SER A 61 -10.34 -22.51 17.39
N THR A 62 -10.74 -23.26 16.37
CA THR A 62 -11.27 -24.62 16.55
C THR A 62 -10.23 -25.72 16.27
N ARG A 63 -9.08 -25.36 15.67
CA ARG A 63 -8.02 -26.29 15.20
C ARG A 63 -8.55 -27.44 14.33
N ASN A 64 -9.65 -27.22 13.62
CA ASN A 64 -10.29 -28.20 12.76
C ASN A 64 -9.66 -28.19 11.36
N GLU A 65 -9.17 -29.34 10.90
CA GLU A 65 -8.54 -29.47 9.58
C GLU A 65 -9.49 -29.14 8.41
N ARG A 66 -10.76 -29.50 8.51
CA ARG A 66 -11.75 -29.17 7.47
C ARG A 66 -11.96 -27.67 7.31
N LEU A 67 -11.93 -26.91 8.41
CA LEU A 67 -12.02 -25.46 8.36
C LEU A 67 -10.74 -24.84 7.78
N LYS A 68 -9.59 -25.47 7.99
CA LYS A 68 -8.31 -25.04 7.40
C LYS A 68 -8.32 -25.23 5.89
N GLU A 69 -8.88 -26.32 5.39
CA GLU A 69 -9.09 -26.55 3.95
C GLU A 69 -10.01 -25.49 3.35
N LEU A 70 -11.19 -25.27 3.94
CA LEU A 70 -12.12 -24.20 3.53
C LEU A 70 -11.48 -22.80 3.57
N ALA A 71 -10.64 -22.52 4.57
CA ALA A 71 -9.87 -21.27 4.63
C ALA A 71 -8.87 -21.15 3.48
N ASN A 72 -8.23 -22.25 3.06
CA ASN A 72 -7.31 -22.24 1.93
C ASN A 72 -8.03 -22.07 0.58
N GLU A 73 -9.17 -22.74 0.40
CA GLU A 73 -10.01 -22.59 -0.79
C GLU A 73 -10.53 -21.16 -0.93
N SER A 74 -11.12 -20.61 0.15
CA SER A 74 -11.59 -19.23 0.17
C SER A 74 -10.46 -18.22 0.00
N ARG A 75 -9.25 -18.50 0.52
CA ARG A 75 -8.05 -17.70 0.25
C ARG A 75 -7.70 -17.69 -1.24
N SER A 76 -7.74 -18.84 -1.89
CA SER A 76 -7.45 -18.97 -3.32
C SER A 76 -8.47 -18.18 -4.15
N ALA A 77 -9.76 -18.33 -3.83
CA ALA A 77 -10.85 -17.59 -4.45
C ALA A 77 -10.68 -16.07 -4.28
N TYR A 78 -10.38 -15.61 -3.06
CA TYR A 78 -10.13 -14.20 -2.78
C TYR A 78 -8.92 -13.67 -3.55
N ARG A 79 -7.79 -14.40 -3.61
CA ARG A 79 -6.61 -13.98 -4.38
C ARG A 79 -6.90 -13.88 -5.88
N LYS A 80 -7.65 -14.83 -6.44
CA LYS A 80 -8.08 -14.80 -7.84
C LYS A 80 -9.00 -13.62 -8.11
N GLY A 81 -9.98 -13.39 -7.22
CA GLY A 81 -10.85 -12.21 -7.24
C GLY A 81 -10.04 -10.92 -7.24
N LEU A 82 -9.10 -10.77 -6.29
CA LEU A 82 -8.25 -9.59 -6.15
C LEU A 82 -7.44 -9.28 -7.40
N LYS A 83 -6.89 -10.31 -8.05
CA LYS A 83 -6.19 -10.15 -9.34
C LYS A 83 -7.12 -9.59 -10.41
N ASN A 84 -8.32 -10.13 -10.53
CA ASN A 84 -9.31 -9.68 -11.51
C ASN A 84 -9.80 -8.25 -11.25
N PHE A 85 -10.05 -7.91 -9.99
CA PHE A 85 -10.46 -6.56 -9.59
C PHE A 85 -9.37 -5.53 -9.89
N ARG A 86 -8.11 -5.82 -9.57
CA ARG A 86 -6.99 -4.94 -9.93
C ARG A 86 -6.89 -4.74 -11.43
N ARG A 87 -7.03 -5.81 -12.20
CA ARG A 87 -7.06 -5.72 -13.67
C ARG A 87 -8.18 -4.81 -14.17
N LYS A 88 -9.42 -5.05 -13.75
CA LYS A 88 -10.58 -4.22 -14.12
C LYS A 88 -10.40 -2.76 -13.70
N SER A 89 -9.88 -2.52 -12.51
CA SER A 89 -9.59 -1.17 -12.01
C SER A 89 -8.55 -0.46 -12.86
N ASN A 90 -7.49 -1.17 -13.27
CA ASN A 90 -6.45 -0.64 -14.15
C ASN A 90 -7.02 -0.35 -15.55
N ASP A 91 -7.81 -1.25 -16.10
CA ASP A 91 -8.47 -1.07 -17.40
C ASP A 91 -9.38 0.17 -17.39
N ASN A 92 -10.20 0.33 -16.35
CA ASN A 92 -11.05 1.51 -16.16
C ASN A 92 -10.24 2.81 -16.04
N LEU A 93 -9.09 2.75 -15.36
CA LEU A 93 -8.20 3.90 -15.24
C LEU A 93 -7.60 4.31 -16.60
N ILE A 94 -7.20 3.35 -17.43
CA ILE A 94 -6.67 3.61 -18.77
C ILE A 94 -7.77 4.15 -19.68
N LEU A 95 -8.98 3.56 -19.64
CA LEU A 95 -10.11 3.97 -20.46
C LEU A 95 -10.58 5.40 -20.14
N GLY A 96 -10.59 5.77 -18.85
CA GLY A 96 -10.96 7.12 -18.41
C GLY A 96 -9.86 8.18 -18.55
N ALA A 97 -8.65 7.81 -18.92
CA ALA A 97 -7.54 8.74 -19.01
C ALA A 97 -7.51 9.46 -20.38
N GLN A 98 -7.30 10.78 -20.35
CA GLN A 98 -7.11 11.58 -21.56
C GLN A 98 -5.88 11.13 -22.36
N ASN A 99 -4.81 10.71 -21.67
CA ASN A 99 -3.61 10.15 -22.28
C ASN A 99 -3.41 8.69 -21.83
N LYS A 100 -3.83 7.76 -22.69
CA LYS A 100 -3.78 6.31 -22.45
C LYS A 100 -2.36 5.80 -22.24
N SER A 101 -1.41 6.26 -23.05
CA SER A 101 0.00 5.84 -22.95
C SER A 101 0.61 6.22 -21.60
N LYS A 102 0.35 7.45 -21.14
CA LYS A 102 0.81 7.91 -19.82
C LYS A 102 0.17 7.09 -18.69
N ALA A 103 -1.13 6.80 -18.78
CA ALA A 103 -1.84 6.00 -17.78
C ALA A 103 -1.31 4.57 -17.70
N SER A 104 -1.05 3.92 -18.84
CA SER A 104 -0.44 2.59 -18.90
C SER A 104 0.94 2.57 -18.24
N TRP A 105 1.79 3.56 -18.53
CA TRP A 105 3.11 3.68 -17.92
C TRP A 105 3.06 3.91 -16.40
N GLN A 106 2.06 4.65 -15.91
CA GLN A 106 1.85 4.82 -14.47
C GLN A 106 1.53 3.50 -13.77
N ILE A 107 0.72 2.64 -14.39
CA ILE A 107 0.41 1.31 -13.86
C ILE A 107 1.68 0.45 -13.83
N VAL A 108 2.43 0.38 -14.93
CA VAL A 108 3.68 -0.39 -15.02
C VAL A 108 4.69 0.07 -13.97
N ALA A 109 4.90 1.38 -13.85
CA ALA A 109 5.79 1.95 -12.84
C ALA A 109 5.35 1.59 -11.41
N SER A 110 4.04 1.61 -11.13
CA SER A 110 3.52 1.22 -9.81
C SER A 110 3.78 -0.26 -9.50
N GLU A 111 3.65 -1.15 -10.48
CA GLU A 111 3.91 -2.59 -10.29
C GLU A 111 5.40 -2.91 -10.12
N LEU A 112 6.28 -2.24 -10.87
CA LEU A 112 7.73 -2.40 -10.74
C LEU A 112 8.24 -1.88 -9.39
N ASN A 113 7.76 -0.72 -8.95
CA ASN A 113 8.17 -0.10 -7.68
C ASN A 113 7.64 -0.85 -6.44
N CYS A 114 6.61 -1.69 -6.56
CA CYS A 114 6.17 -2.55 -5.46
C CYS A 114 7.14 -3.71 -5.19
N LYS A 115 7.90 -4.15 -6.21
CA LYS A 115 8.87 -5.25 -6.06
C LYS A 115 10.18 -4.79 -5.42
N SER A 116 10.61 -3.55 -5.68
CA SER A 116 11.85 -3.00 -5.12
C SER A 116 11.76 -2.65 -3.64
N LYS A 117 10.55 -2.34 -3.12
CA LYS A 117 10.34 -1.97 -1.71
C LYS A 117 10.36 -3.13 -0.71
N ASN A 118 10.39 -4.39 -1.17
CA ASN A 118 10.47 -5.58 -0.30
C ASN A 118 11.91 -6.12 -0.17
N VAL A 119 12.91 -5.36 -0.65
CA VAL A 119 14.34 -5.71 -0.58
C VAL A 119 15.07 -4.62 0.23
N THR A 120 14.72 -4.50 1.49
CA THR A 120 15.44 -3.77 2.55
C THR A 120 15.00 -4.35 3.88
#